data_AF-A0A8J1U2A0-F1
#
_entry.id   AF-A0A8J1U2A0-F1
#
_cell.length_a   1.000
_cell.length_b   1.000
_cell.length_c   1.000
_cell.angle_alpha   90.00
_cell.angle_beta   90.00
_cell.angle_gamma   90.00
#
_symmetry.space_group_name_H-M   'P 1'
#
loop_
_entity.id
_entity.type
_entity.pdbx_description
1 polymer ?
#
loop_
_entity_poly.entity_id
_entity_poly.type
_entity_poly.pdbx_seq_one_letter_code
_entity_poly.pdbx_strand_id
1 'polypeptide(L)'
;MIILYFFVFSFVILGVSSINGTRDISYEARFLTQFASHDERGGYGGNRPGSATNTHSCNNIRGVPIILRDGAHMFPDGLTSFYQKYTEAYDIPVVSSNRVSDSALQRACYVLRFILADRYDVRNAFYKSGGRVALIGINEDTTSIPEHSFLADSWNLRARGLGGTRGIPISTAGEENALCLANDRYPSQDINLHEYVHALHLIGASVAIPGFHNRLTSLYKSAKSAGRWAKTYSMSTVQEYWAEGVQSYHNVNRHSAQPDGTAGPISNRNALKSYDPGLYDIIREIFPCDNEYIKRCTKSRSAEASQELKMNCKGGVDNGGGLEGVNAVENGGRKTGRRGNKGTPATSFVRATAPTTHTPSSSGCEDMDRECKEWSQQNYCTSSNYVKNNCKKSCNTCKSSSRNHGNCLDENAYCASWAEMGECTNNPGYMLNFCRRSCGLCSR
;
A
#
# COMPACT_ATOMS: atom_id res chain seq x y z
N MET A 1 -35.06 55.15 -10.49
CA MET A 1 -33.74 54.91 -11.09
C MET A 1 -32.82 54.47 -9.95
N ILE A 2 -32.37 53.20 -9.90
CA ILE A 2 -31.17 52.68 -10.60
C ILE A 2 -29.93 53.45 -10.10
N ILE A 3 -28.79 52.91 -9.63
CA ILE A 3 -28.19 51.57 -9.46
C ILE A 3 -26.68 51.89 -9.14
N LEU A 4 -25.93 50.98 -8.49
CA LEU A 4 -24.46 50.83 -8.59
C LEU A 4 -23.54 52.01 -8.10
N TYR A 5 -22.23 51.94 -7.80
CA TYR A 5 -21.15 50.93 -7.74
C TYR A 5 -19.96 51.56 -6.95
N PHE A 6 -19.24 50.80 -6.11
CA PHE A 6 -17.96 50.09 -6.34
C PHE A 6 -16.66 50.93 -6.39
N PHE A 7 -15.71 50.47 -5.54
CA PHE A 7 -14.29 50.16 -5.77
C PHE A 7 -13.30 51.21 -6.29
N VAL A 8 -12.22 51.39 -5.52
CA VAL A 8 -10.84 51.66 -5.95
C VAL A 8 -9.89 51.18 -4.82
N PHE A 9 -8.79 50.42 -4.96
CA PHE A 9 -8.13 49.67 -6.03
C PHE A 9 -7.20 48.66 -5.33
N SER A 10 -7.23 47.38 -5.70
CA SER A 10 -6.15 46.40 -5.46
C SER A 10 -5.92 45.71 -6.79
N PHE A 11 -4.75 45.91 -7.39
CA PHE A 11 -4.32 45.21 -8.58
C PHE A 11 -2.84 44.86 -8.45
N VAL A 12 -2.57 43.57 -8.22
CA VAL A 12 -1.70 42.81 -9.10
C VAL A 12 -2.40 41.46 -9.32
N ILE A 13 -3.11 41.36 -10.45
CA ILE A 13 -3.58 40.09 -11.03
C ILE A 13 -2.65 39.82 -12.21
N LEU A 14 -2.18 38.57 -12.34
CA LEU A 14 -2.19 37.73 -13.56
C LEU A 14 -0.99 36.79 -13.58
N GLY A 15 -1.28 35.50 -13.41
CA GLY A 15 -0.30 34.42 -13.54
C GLY A 15 -0.89 33.02 -13.38
N VAL A 16 -2.17 32.81 -13.74
CA VAL A 16 -2.71 31.46 -13.94
C VAL A 16 -3.45 31.46 -15.27
N SER A 17 -2.68 31.33 -16.34
CA SER A 17 -3.20 31.01 -17.66
C SER A 17 -3.49 29.51 -17.72
N SER A 18 -4.74 29.20 -18.03
CA SER A 18 -5.22 27.88 -18.42
C SER A 18 -4.31 27.25 -19.47
N ILE A 19 -3.75 26.07 -19.16
CA ILE A 19 -3.19 25.15 -20.15
C ILE A 19 -3.85 23.79 -19.92
N ASN A 20 -4.79 23.46 -20.78
CA ASN A 20 -5.21 22.13 -21.21
C ASN A 20 -5.17 20.97 -20.19
N GLY A 21 -6.34 20.63 -19.64
CA GLY A 21 -6.94 19.31 -19.88
C GLY A 21 -6.32 18.03 -19.32
N THR A 22 -5.20 18.04 -18.59
CA THR A 22 -4.70 16.84 -17.88
C THR A 22 -4.72 17.07 -16.38
N ARG A 23 -5.74 16.51 -15.71
CA ARG A 23 -5.83 16.50 -14.25
C ARG A 23 -4.60 15.79 -13.69
N ASP A 24 -3.91 16.49 -12.80
CA ASP A 24 -2.74 16.07 -12.02
C ASP A 24 -2.84 14.60 -11.61
N ILE A 25 -1.96 13.75 -12.15
CA ILE A 25 -1.72 12.40 -11.65
C ILE A 25 -1.35 12.55 -10.18
N SER A 26 -2.09 11.90 -9.28
CA SER A 26 -1.95 12.10 -7.84
C SER A 26 -0.52 11.90 -7.37
N TYR A 27 -0.13 12.59 -6.31
CA TYR A 27 1.21 12.49 -5.76
C TYR A 27 1.51 11.06 -5.33
N GLU A 28 0.53 10.35 -4.80
CA GLU A 28 0.66 8.94 -4.53
C GLU A 28 0.83 8.12 -5.81
N ALA A 29 0.18 8.46 -6.92
CA ALA A 29 0.52 7.82 -8.20
C ALA A 29 1.95 8.15 -8.64
N ARG A 30 2.46 9.37 -8.43
CA ARG A 30 3.86 9.73 -8.69
C ARG A 30 4.82 8.99 -7.75
N PHE A 31 4.49 8.92 -6.46
CA PHE A 31 5.17 8.16 -5.42
C PHE A 31 5.24 6.69 -5.84
N LEU A 32 4.10 6.03 -6.01
CA LEU A 32 4.01 4.64 -6.45
C LEU A 32 4.71 4.40 -7.77
N THR A 33 4.72 5.33 -8.75
CA THR A 33 5.50 5.16 -9.98
C THR A 33 7.01 5.29 -9.77
N GLN A 34 7.46 6.20 -8.91
CA GLN A 34 8.88 6.38 -8.59
C GLN A 34 9.39 5.23 -7.71
N PHE A 35 8.52 4.69 -6.84
CA PHE A 35 8.78 3.53 -6.00
C PHE A 35 8.66 2.20 -6.76
N ALA A 36 7.78 2.07 -7.76
CA ALA A 36 7.70 0.89 -8.62
C ALA A 36 9.05 0.60 -9.31
N SER A 37 9.82 1.63 -9.63
CA SER A 37 11.20 1.50 -10.16
C SER A 37 12.24 1.03 -9.13
N HIS A 38 11.90 1.06 -7.83
CA HIS A 38 12.69 0.55 -6.71
C HIS A 38 12.19 -0.81 -6.21
N ASP A 39 10.88 -1.09 -6.29
CA ASP A 39 10.26 -2.39 -6.00
C ASP A 39 10.81 -3.51 -6.91
N GLU A 40 11.27 -3.20 -8.13
CA GLU A 40 11.91 -4.17 -9.04
C GLU A 40 13.35 -4.58 -8.66
N ARG A 41 13.97 -3.94 -7.65
CA ARG A 41 15.33 -4.29 -7.16
C ARG A 41 15.33 -5.25 -5.96
N GLY A 42 14.18 -5.47 -5.33
CA GLY A 42 14.05 -6.30 -4.13
C GLY A 42 12.95 -7.32 -4.31
N GLY A 43 13.31 -8.60 -4.46
CA GLY A 43 12.34 -9.68 -4.50
C GLY A 43 11.32 -9.52 -3.36
N TYR A 44 10.04 -9.75 -3.67
CA TYR A 44 8.97 -9.75 -2.69
C TYR A 44 9.31 -10.69 -1.53
N GLY A 45 9.73 -10.16 -0.38
CA GLY A 45 10.24 -11.05 0.65
C GLY A 45 10.88 -10.37 1.83
N GLY A 46 10.12 -9.59 2.58
CA GLY A 46 10.41 -9.60 4.01
C GLY A 46 10.12 -11.03 4.50
N ASN A 47 11.18 -11.78 4.77
CA ASN A 47 11.13 -13.03 5.51
C ASN A 47 11.70 -12.79 6.90
N ARG A 48 11.29 -11.68 7.53
CA ARG A 48 11.74 -11.30 8.86
C ARG A 48 11.64 -12.52 9.79
N PRO A 49 12.74 -12.96 10.44
CA PRO A 49 12.71 -14.09 11.37
C PRO A 49 11.69 -13.87 12.49
N GLY A 50 11.08 -14.94 12.99
CA GLY A 50 10.06 -14.87 14.05
C GLY A 50 8.63 -14.67 13.52
N SER A 51 7.74 -14.12 14.35
CA SER A 51 6.33 -13.88 14.03
C SER A 51 5.83 -12.67 14.82
N ALA A 52 4.78 -12.02 14.33
CA ALA A 52 4.14 -10.96 15.09
C ALA A 52 3.58 -11.49 16.43
N THR A 53 3.69 -10.69 17.49
CA THR A 53 3.17 -11.03 18.81
C THR A 53 1.73 -10.51 19.00
N ASN A 54 1.17 -10.70 20.21
CA ASN A 54 -0.10 -10.08 20.65
C ASN A 54 0.14 -8.95 21.67
N THR A 55 1.40 -8.60 21.94
CA THR A 55 1.79 -7.63 22.95
C THR A 55 2.28 -6.34 22.31
N HIS A 56 2.38 -5.26 23.09
CA HIS A 56 2.97 -4.01 22.65
C HIS A 56 3.77 -3.37 23.78
N SER A 57 4.65 -2.45 23.44
CA SER A 57 5.44 -1.69 24.40
C SER A 57 5.26 -0.19 24.26
N CYS A 58 4.12 0.29 23.73
CA CYS A 58 3.92 1.69 23.35
C CYS A 58 4.34 2.74 24.40
N ASN A 59 4.25 2.45 25.70
CA ASN A 59 4.65 3.36 26.77
C ASN A 59 6.15 3.31 27.14
N ASN A 60 6.91 2.39 26.56
CA ASN A 60 8.33 2.18 26.79
C ASN A 60 9.13 2.63 25.55
N ILE A 61 9.50 3.92 25.52
CA ILE A 61 10.37 4.48 24.49
C ILE A 61 11.83 4.24 24.89
N ARG A 62 12.59 3.64 23.99
CA ARG A 62 13.97 3.20 24.24
C ARG A 62 14.84 3.34 23.01
N GLY A 63 16.14 3.03 23.13
CA GLY A 63 17.03 2.94 21.98
C GLY A 63 16.65 1.81 21.03
N VAL A 64 16.92 1.98 19.74
CA VAL A 64 16.66 0.95 18.72
C VAL A 64 17.49 -0.32 19.02
N PRO A 65 16.85 -1.49 19.18
CA PRO A 65 17.56 -2.75 19.38
C PRO A 65 18.58 -3.02 18.26
N ILE A 66 19.78 -3.48 18.64
CA ILE A 66 20.87 -3.75 17.69
C ILE A 66 20.46 -4.73 16.58
N ILE A 67 19.61 -5.70 16.91
CA ILE A 67 19.12 -6.70 15.96
C ILE A 67 18.31 -6.08 14.81
N LEU A 68 17.65 -4.94 15.03
CA LEU A 68 16.88 -4.24 14.00
C LEU A 68 17.75 -3.34 13.11
N ARG A 69 19.05 -3.23 13.41
CA ARG A 69 20.04 -2.56 12.56
C ARG A 69 20.50 -3.44 11.40
N ASP A 70 20.09 -4.70 11.41
CA ASP A 70 20.45 -5.69 10.40
C ASP A 70 19.32 -5.90 9.38
N GLY A 71 19.71 -6.11 8.12
CA GLY A 71 18.80 -6.28 6.99
C GLY A 71 17.92 -7.53 7.06
N ALA A 72 18.35 -8.60 7.73
CA ALA A 72 17.52 -9.79 7.88
C ALA A 72 16.31 -9.53 8.77
N HIS A 73 16.42 -8.60 9.72
CA HIS A 73 15.31 -8.21 10.59
C HIS A 73 14.53 -7.03 10.06
N MET A 74 15.17 -6.13 9.31
CA MET A 74 14.58 -4.90 8.78
C MET A 74 15.04 -4.68 7.34
N PHE A 75 14.38 -5.37 6.40
CA PHE A 75 14.71 -5.32 4.98
C PHE A 75 14.63 -3.89 4.39
N PRO A 76 15.50 -3.54 3.43
CA PRO A 76 16.65 -4.34 2.95
C PRO A 76 17.91 -4.23 3.82
N ASP A 77 18.17 -3.05 4.38
CA ASP A 77 19.50 -2.70 4.90
C ASP A 77 19.57 -2.54 6.43
N GLY A 78 18.45 -2.72 7.13
CA GLY A 78 18.33 -2.43 8.56
C GLY A 78 17.94 -0.99 8.86
N LEU A 79 17.61 -0.71 10.12
CA LEU A 79 17.35 0.65 10.59
C LEU A 79 18.66 1.42 10.75
N THR A 80 18.88 2.49 9.99
CA THR A 80 20.10 3.31 10.07
C THR A 80 20.22 4.08 11.40
N SER A 81 21.43 4.57 11.72
CA SER A 81 21.71 5.35 12.94
C SER A 81 20.89 6.64 13.10
N PHE A 82 20.22 7.10 12.03
CA PHE A 82 19.22 8.16 12.10
C PHE A 82 18.15 7.86 13.17
N TYR A 83 17.64 6.62 13.16
CA TYR A 83 16.66 6.18 14.14
C TYR A 83 17.32 6.00 15.50
N GLN A 84 16.88 6.75 16.50
CA GLN A 84 17.44 6.73 17.86
C GLN A 84 16.39 6.37 18.92
N LYS A 85 15.11 6.60 18.64
CA LYS A 85 14.00 6.20 19.50
C LYS A 85 13.22 5.05 18.89
N TYR A 86 12.75 4.16 19.76
CA TYR A 86 12.07 2.92 19.42
C TYR A 86 10.96 2.63 20.42
N THR A 87 9.83 2.19 19.88
CA THR A 87 8.84 1.38 20.59
C THR A 87 8.22 0.40 19.58
N GLU A 88 7.25 -0.40 20.00
CA GLU A 88 6.65 -1.40 19.12
C GLU A 88 5.21 -1.74 19.49
N ALA A 89 4.48 -2.15 18.47
CA ALA A 89 3.26 -2.94 18.62
C ALA A 89 3.48 -4.26 17.91
N TYR A 90 3.28 -5.38 18.61
CA TYR A 90 3.35 -6.72 18.04
C TYR A 90 4.72 -7.10 17.44
N ASP A 91 5.80 -6.61 18.05
CA ASP A 91 7.19 -6.66 17.58
C ASP A 91 7.42 -5.94 16.24
N ILE A 92 6.48 -5.08 15.83
CA ILE A 92 6.58 -4.24 14.62
C ILE A 92 7.08 -2.85 15.05
N PRO A 93 8.23 -2.39 14.51
CA PRO A 93 8.87 -1.15 14.95
C PRO A 93 8.06 0.11 14.71
N VAL A 94 8.09 0.98 15.71
CA VAL A 94 7.71 2.39 15.65
C VAL A 94 8.95 3.19 16.01
N VAL A 95 9.50 3.94 15.05
CA VAL A 95 10.83 4.54 15.19
C VAL A 95 10.84 6.01 14.84
N SER A 96 11.86 6.72 15.33
CA SER A 96 12.11 8.11 14.94
C SER A 96 13.55 8.49 15.23
N SER A 97 13.95 9.69 14.82
CA SER A 97 15.13 10.34 15.36
C SER A 97 14.96 10.66 16.86
N ASN A 98 16.01 11.20 17.48
CA ASN A 98 15.95 11.68 18.85
C ASN A 98 15.14 12.98 19.02
N ARG A 99 14.77 13.65 17.92
CA ARG A 99 14.09 14.97 17.93
C ARG A 99 12.60 14.87 18.16
N VAL A 100 11.98 13.76 17.78
CA VAL A 100 10.55 13.51 17.96
C VAL A 100 10.24 13.26 19.43
N SER A 101 9.16 13.85 19.94
CA SER A 101 8.72 13.66 21.32
C SER A 101 8.19 12.25 21.59
N ASP A 102 8.36 11.77 22.83
CA ASP A 102 7.92 10.43 23.23
C ASP A 102 6.40 10.27 23.12
N SER A 103 5.64 11.35 23.36
CA SER A 103 4.19 11.39 23.19
C SER A 103 3.76 11.11 21.75
N ALA A 104 4.55 11.57 20.76
CA ALA A 104 4.28 11.30 19.36
C ALA A 104 4.55 9.83 18.99
N LEU A 105 5.63 9.22 19.51
CA LEU A 105 5.86 7.77 19.34
C LEU A 105 4.78 6.94 20.03
N GLN A 106 4.31 7.34 21.21
CA GLN A 106 3.19 6.68 21.89
C GLN A 106 1.94 6.69 21.02
N ARG A 107 1.60 7.84 20.43
CA ARG A 107 0.47 7.96 19.50
C ARG A 107 0.66 7.07 18.27
N ALA A 108 1.82 7.14 17.62
CA ALA A 108 2.15 6.33 16.46
C ALA A 108 2.00 4.83 16.76
N CYS A 109 2.50 4.40 17.92
CA CYS A 109 2.38 3.03 18.37
C CYS A 109 0.94 2.63 18.65
N TYR A 110 0.12 3.52 19.21
CA TYR A 110 -1.31 3.29 19.36
C TYR A 110 -1.99 3.06 18.01
N VAL A 111 -1.72 3.89 17.00
CA VAL A 111 -2.31 3.73 15.66
C VAL A 111 -1.92 2.39 15.05
N LEU A 112 -0.64 2.02 15.11
CA LEU A 112 -0.17 0.73 14.62
C LEU A 112 -0.80 -0.45 15.38
N ARG A 113 -0.87 -0.33 16.71
CA ARG A 113 -1.52 -1.31 17.60
C ARG A 113 -2.98 -1.50 17.20
N PHE A 114 -3.69 -0.42 16.93
CA PHE A 114 -5.10 -0.43 16.54
C PHE A 114 -5.29 -1.10 15.19
N ILE A 115 -4.59 -0.66 14.14
CA ILE A 115 -4.89 -1.14 12.78
C ILE A 115 -4.49 -2.61 12.55
N LEU A 116 -3.61 -3.16 13.38
CA LEU A 116 -3.14 -4.55 13.29
C LEU A 116 -3.75 -5.47 14.34
N ALA A 117 -4.69 -5.00 15.17
CA ALA A 117 -5.26 -5.79 16.27
C ALA A 117 -6.08 -7.00 15.77
N ASP A 118 -6.96 -6.74 14.82
CA ASP A 118 -8.11 -7.60 14.55
C ASP A 118 -7.76 -8.93 13.85
N ARG A 119 -6.71 -8.95 13.03
CA ARG A 119 -6.38 -10.07 12.14
C ARG A 119 -4.91 -10.49 12.28
N TYR A 120 -4.66 -11.63 12.95
CA TYR A 120 -3.30 -12.16 13.13
C TYR A 120 -2.58 -12.43 11.82
N ASP A 121 -3.26 -13.00 10.83
CA ASP A 121 -2.67 -13.32 9.52
C ASP A 121 -2.20 -12.06 8.78
N VAL A 122 -3.02 -11.01 8.77
CA VAL A 122 -2.67 -9.70 8.21
C VAL A 122 -1.51 -9.06 8.98
N ARG A 123 -1.58 -9.07 10.32
CA ARG A 123 -0.52 -8.56 11.20
C ARG A 123 0.81 -9.30 11.00
N ASN A 124 0.76 -10.62 10.90
CA ASN A 124 1.96 -11.44 10.71
C ASN A 124 2.54 -11.28 9.30
N ALA A 125 1.71 -11.09 8.27
CA ALA A 125 2.18 -10.71 6.95
C ALA A 125 2.91 -9.35 6.98
N PHE A 126 2.31 -8.34 7.64
CA PHE A 126 2.93 -7.03 7.82
C PHE A 126 4.30 -7.14 8.51
N TYR A 127 4.38 -7.90 9.60
CA TYR A 127 5.64 -8.19 10.31
C TYR A 127 6.66 -8.86 9.41
N LYS A 128 6.26 -9.94 8.73
CA LYS A 128 7.14 -10.75 7.88
C LYS A 128 7.77 -9.88 6.82
N SER A 129 6.96 -9.08 6.14
CA SER A 129 7.35 -8.16 5.09
C SER A 129 8.27 -7.00 5.56
N GLY A 130 8.70 -6.96 6.82
CA GLY A 130 9.59 -5.91 7.34
C GLY A 130 8.88 -4.58 7.56
N GLY A 131 7.54 -4.62 7.66
CA GLY A 131 6.70 -3.46 7.92
C GLY A 131 7.14 -2.72 9.18
N ARG A 132 7.12 -1.40 9.11
CA ARG A 132 7.49 -0.49 10.20
C ARG A 132 6.84 0.86 9.99
N VAL A 133 6.85 1.69 11.03
CA VAL A 133 6.38 3.08 10.93
C VAL A 133 7.41 4.04 11.50
N ALA A 134 7.53 5.23 10.92
CA ALA A 134 8.36 6.28 11.47
C ALA A 134 7.67 7.64 11.55
N LEU A 135 8.08 8.44 12.53
CA LEU A 135 7.60 9.81 12.70
C LEU A 135 8.63 10.79 12.18
N ILE A 136 8.14 11.77 11.43
CA ILE A 136 8.92 12.90 10.94
C ILE A 136 8.78 14.02 11.96
N GLY A 137 9.88 14.45 12.59
CA GLY A 137 9.85 15.51 13.57
C GLY A 137 9.39 16.85 12.99
N ILE A 138 8.93 17.76 13.85
CA ILE A 138 8.45 19.08 13.43
C ILE A 138 9.52 19.94 12.74
N ASN A 139 10.80 19.65 12.99
CA ASN A 139 11.97 20.31 12.40
C ASN A 139 12.76 19.36 11.48
N GLU A 140 12.09 18.34 10.96
CA GLU A 140 12.64 17.37 10.01
C GLU A 140 11.78 17.37 8.76
N ASP A 141 12.41 17.03 7.65
CA ASP A 141 11.76 16.97 6.35
C ASP A 141 11.39 15.54 5.98
N THR A 142 10.51 15.36 4.99
CA THR A 142 10.14 14.03 4.50
C THR A 142 11.35 13.26 3.99
N THR A 143 12.27 13.93 3.28
CA THR A 143 13.54 13.33 2.84
C THR A 143 14.58 13.15 3.95
N SER A 144 14.31 13.60 5.19
CA SER A 144 15.16 13.27 6.35
C SER A 144 15.01 11.81 6.78
N ILE A 145 13.88 11.19 6.46
CA ILE A 145 13.70 9.75 6.62
C ILE A 145 14.63 9.03 5.64
N PRO A 146 15.53 8.15 6.10
CA PRO A 146 16.50 7.47 5.23
C PRO A 146 15.86 6.75 4.04
N GLU A 147 14.74 6.07 4.27
CA GLU A 147 13.97 5.36 3.25
C GLU A 147 13.26 6.28 2.24
N HIS A 148 13.31 7.59 2.43
CA HIS A 148 12.70 8.59 1.53
C HIS A 148 13.74 9.56 0.96
N SER A 149 15.03 9.40 1.29
CA SER A 149 16.09 10.34 0.92
C SER A 149 16.38 10.41 -0.58
N PHE A 150 15.90 9.45 -1.36
CA PHE A 150 16.02 9.43 -2.81
C PHE A 150 14.98 10.33 -3.52
N LEU A 151 13.98 10.83 -2.79
CA LEU A 151 12.99 11.74 -3.32
C LEU A 151 13.57 13.14 -3.50
N ALA A 152 13.05 13.87 -4.50
CA ALA A 152 13.45 15.25 -4.74
C ALA A 152 12.97 16.18 -3.60
N ASP A 153 13.71 17.27 -3.33
CA ASP A 153 13.40 18.23 -2.26
C ASP A 153 11.99 18.83 -2.33
N SER A 154 11.39 18.87 -3.53
CA SER A 154 10.00 19.33 -3.71
C SER A 154 8.97 18.51 -2.91
N TRP A 155 9.31 17.29 -2.50
CA TRP A 155 8.49 16.47 -1.61
C TRP A 155 8.36 17.07 -0.21
N ASN A 156 9.38 17.77 0.29
CA ASN A 156 9.37 18.37 1.63
C ASN A 156 8.36 19.51 1.77
N LEU A 157 8.11 20.21 0.66
CA LEU A 157 7.15 21.31 0.61
C LEU A 157 5.70 20.84 0.73
N ARG A 158 5.41 19.58 0.36
CA ARG A 158 4.03 19.11 0.18
C ARG A 158 3.65 17.93 1.06
N ALA A 159 4.53 16.94 1.22
CA ALA A 159 4.23 15.73 1.99
C ALA A 159 4.69 15.87 3.44
N ARG A 160 3.85 15.43 4.38
CA ARG A 160 4.19 15.19 5.79
C ARG A 160 3.75 13.78 6.22
N GLY A 161 3.64 12.89 5.25
CA GLY A 161 3.28 11.51 5.42
C GLY A 161 3.37 10.80 4.09
N LEU A 162 3.76 9.52 4.14
CA LEU A 162 3.91 8.64 2.98
C LEU A 162 3.57 7.21 3.40
N GLY A 163 2.80 6.51 2.56
CA GLY A 163 2.42 5.13 2.79
C GLY A 163 3.56 4.14 2.50
N GLY A 164 3.68 3.10 3.33
CA GLY A 164 4.62 2.01 3.07
C GLY A 164 4.20 1.15 1.88
N THR A 165 5.17 0.78 1.06
CA THR A 165 5.01 -0.13 -0.08
C THR A 165 5.67 -1.48 0.19
N ARG A 166 5.65 -2.41 -0.77
CA ARG A 166 6.31 -3.70 -0.60
C ARG A 166 7.84 -3.60 -0.65
N GLY A 167 8.41 -2.73 -1.51
CA GLY A 167 9.86 -2.53 -1.56
C GLY A 167 10.39 -1.53 -0.52
N ILE A 168 9.55 -0.61 -0.05
CA ILE A 168 9.90 0.32 1.03
C ILE A 168 8.84 0.18 2.14
N PRO A 169 8.98 -0.82 3.02
CA PRO A 169 7.93 -1.23 3.94
C PRO A 169 7.86 -0.33 5.19
N ILE A 170 7.92 0.99 4.99
CA ILE A 170 7.80 2.00 6.04
C ILE A 170 6.73 3.02 5.71
N SER A 171 5.73 3.16 6.59
CA SER A 171 4.83 4.32 6.55
C SER A 171 5.36 5.43 7.44
N THR A 172 5.23 6.67 7.00
CA THR A 172 5.65 7.83 7.77
C THR A 172 4.55 8.87 7.93
N ALA A 173 4.61 9.64 9.01
CA ALA A 173 3.70 10.75 9.24
C ALA A 173 4.36 11.82 10.14
N GLY A 174 3.89 13.05 10.05
CA GLY A 174 4.40 14.19 10.81
C GLY A 174 4.00 14.15 12.28
N GLU A 175 4.95 14.51 13.14
CA GLU A 175 4.74 14.69 14.58
C GLU A 175 3.64 15.71 14.88
N GLU A 176 3.57 16.80 14.12
CA GLU A 176 2.54 17.83 14.26
C GLU A 176 1.13 17.26 14.06
N ASN A 177 0.98 16.31 13.14
CA ASN A 177 -0.28 15.61 12.97
C ASN A 177 -0.52 14.62 14.11
N ALA A 178 0.46 13.82 14.53
CA ALA A 178 0.27 12.87 15.62
C ALA A 178 -0.23 13.56 16.93
N LEU A 179 0.23 14.78 17.17
CA LEU A 179 -0.06 15.52 18.40
C LEU A 179 -1.12 16.62 18.27
N CYS A 180 -1.69 16.84 17.08
CA CYS A 180 -2.61 17.95 16.82
C CYS A 180 -2.03 19.32 17.17
N LEU A 181 -0.77 19.55 16.77
CA LEU A 181 -0.10 20.82 17.00
C LEU A 181 -0.63 21.90 16.06
N ALA A 182 -0.45 23.17 16.44
CA ALA A 182 -0.97 24.31 15.70
C ALA A 182 -0.40 24.43 14.27
N ASN A 183 0.80 23.89 14.01
CA ASN A 183 1.45 23.89 12.70
C ASN A 183 1.07 22.66 11.84
N ASP A 184 0.12 21.84 12.27
CA ASP A 184 -0.40 20.72 11.47
C ASP A 184 -1.03 21.22 10.17
N ARG A 185 -0.49 20.76 9.03
CA ARG A 185 -1.01 21.07 7.69
C ARG A 185 -2.39 20.44 7.45
N TYR A 186 -2.76 19.41 8.24
CA TYR A 186 -3.96 18.59 8.07
C TYR A 186 -4.77 18.46 9.37
N PRO A 187 -5.20 19.57 10.01
CA PRO A 187 -5.73 19.58 11.38
C PRO A 187 -7.08 18.87 11.56
N SER A 188 -7.75 18.53 10.46
CA SER A 188 -9.11 17.94 10.46
C SER A 188 -9.16 16.46 10.08
N GLN A 189 -8.00 15.81 9.95
CA GLN A 189 -7.89 14.39 9.60
C GLN A 189 -6.71 13.72 10.30
N ASP A 190 -6.71 12.39 10.36
CA ASP A 190 -5.64 11.61 11.00
C ASP A 190 -4.71 11.01 9.93
N ILE A 191 -3.65 11.74 9.60
CA ILE A 191 -2.67 11.34 8.59
C ILE A 191 -1.89 10.10 9.06
N ASN A 192 -1.66 9.95 10.37
CA ASN A 192 -0.99 8.74 10.86
C ASN A 192 -1.82 7.49 10.54
N LEU A 193 -3.14 7.54 10.75
CA LEU A 193 -4.02 6.45 10.32
C LEU A 193 -3.97 6.25 8.81
N HIS A 194 -4.13 7.33 8.03
CA HIS A 194 -4.14 7.30 6.56
C HIS A 194 -2.89 6.59 5.99
N GLU A 195 -1.71 7.03 6.38
CA GLU A 195 -0.46 6.51 5.81
C GLU A 195 -0.20 5.07 6.26
N TYR A 196 -0.61 4.70 7.46
CA TYR A 196 -0.35 3.36 7.98
C TYR A 196 -1.29 2.35 7.33
N VAL A 197 -2.49 2.76 6.92
CA VAL A 197 -3.43 1.86 6.25
C VAL A 197 -3.08 1.62 4.79
N HIS A 198 -2.27 2.47 4.15
CA HIS A 198 -1.62 2.14 2.87
C HIS A 198 -0.72 0.90 3.02
N ALA A 199 0.15 0.89 4.03
CA ALA A 199 0.98 -0.27 4.35
C ALA A 199 0.14 -1.47 4.79
N LEU A 200 -0.91 -1.27 5.60
CA LEU A 200 -1.86 -2.34 5.94
C LEU A 200 -2.43 -3.01 4.68
N HIS A 201 -2.78 -2.22 3.67
CA HIS A 201 -3.29 -2.74 2.40
C HIS A 201 -2.21 -3.49 1.61
N LEU A 202 -1.07 -2.85 1.32
CA LEU A 202 -0.08 -3.39 0.37
C LEU A 202 0.79 -4.50 0.98
N ILE A 203 1.13 -4.36 2.26
CA ILE A 203 2.10 -5.18 2.99
C ILE A 203 1.39 -6.24 3.86
N GLY A 204 0.26 -5.89 4.47
CA GLY A 204 -0.53 -6.81 5.29
C GLY A 204 -1.57 -7.59 4.47
N ALA A 205 -2.68 -6.95 4.16
CA ALA A 205 -3.89 -7.56 3.62
C ALA A 205 -3.66 -8.20 2.25
N SER A 206 -2.96 -7.52 1.33
CA SER A 206 -2.69 -8.06 -0.01
C SER A 206 -1.71 -9.23 -0.01
N VAL A 207 -0.96 -9.43 1.08
CA VAL A 207 -0.06 -10.58 1.26
C VAL A 207 -0.81 -11.72 1.95
N ALA A 208 -1.58 -11.44 3.00
CA ALA A 208 -2.27 -12.45 3.80
C ALA A 208 -3.55 -12.99 3.13
N ILE A 209 -4.27 -12.15 2.37
CA ILE A 209 -5.62 -12.46 1.88
C ILE A 209 -5.60 -12.58 0.35
N PRO A 210 -5.76 -13.80 -0.19
CA PRO A 210 -5.78 -14.03 -1.63
C PRO A 210 -6.77 -13.12 -2.37
N GLY A 211 -6.29 -12.40 -3.38
CA GLY A 211 -7.11 -11.54 -4.22
C GLY A 211 -7.66 -10.28 -3.56
N PHE A 212 -7.23 -9.91 -2.34
CA PHE A 212 -7.69 -8.69 -1.66
C PHE A 212 -7.53 -7.43 -2.53
N HIS A 213 -6.33 -7.18 -3.04
CA HIS A 213 -6.05 -6.03 -3.91
C HIS A 213 -6.95 -6.01 -5.18
N ASN A 214 -7.20 -7.17 -5.78
CA ASN A 214 -8.04 -7.28 -6.98
C ASN A 214 -9.52 -6.99 -6.69
N ARG A 215 -10.02 -7.44 -5.53
CA ARG A 215 -11.37 -7.13 -5.05
C ARG A 215 -11.51 -5.63 -4.78
N LEU A 216 -10.56 -5.04 -4.06
CA LEU A 216 -10.53 -3.59 -3.79
C LEU A 216 -10.44 -2.77 -5.10
N THR A 217 -9.61 -3.20 -6.06
CA THR A 217 -9.50 -2.55 -7.37
C THR A 217 -10.80 -2.61 -8.16
N SER A 218 -11.52 -3.75 -8.11
CA SER A 218 -12.84 -3.87 -8.73
C SER A 218 -13.85 -2.92 -8.09
N LEU A 219 -13.86 -2.80 -6.75
CA LEU A 219 -14.70 -1.84 -6.03
C LEU A 219 -14.37 -0.39 -6.41
N TYR A 220 -13.09 -0.03 -6.45
CA TYR A 220 -12.64 1.30 -6.90
C TYR A 220 -13.13 1.63 -8.31
N LYS A 221 -12.95 0.71 -9.27
CA LYS A 221 -13.41 0.89 -10.65
C LYS A 221 -14.92 1.05 -10.73
N SER A 222 -15.67 0.25 -9.97
CA SER A 222 -17.13 0.33 -9.90
C SER A 222 -17.62 1.65 -9.29
N ALA A 223 -17.00 2.10 -8.20
CA ALA A 223 -17.31 3.37 -7.55
C ALA A 223 -17.03 4.54 -8.51
N LYS A 224 -15.88 4.52 -9.19
CA LYS A 224 -15.50 5.52 -10.19
C LYS A 224 -16.47 5.57 -11.37
N SER A 225 -16.88 4.43 -11.92
CA SER A 225 -17.87 4.38 -13.01
C SER A 225 -19.25 4.86 -12.58
N ALA A 226 -19.62 4.67 -11.31
CA ALA A 226 -20.87 5.18 -10.73
C ALA A 226 -20.80 6.67 -10.34
N GLY A 227 -19.68 7.35 -10.58
CA GLY A 227 -19.49 8.75 -10.19
C GLY A 227 -19.37 8.97 -8.68
N ARG A 228 -19.19 7.89 -7.90
CA ARG A 228 -18.95 8.00 -6.45
C ARG A 228 -17.61 8.66 -6.20
N TRP A 229 -17.51 9.40 -5.10
CA TRP A 229 -16.28 10.09 -4.67
C TRP A 229 -15.73 11.07 -5.72
N ALA A 230 -16.53 11.46 -6.72
CA ALA A 230 -16.10 12.37 -7.77
C ALA A 230 -15.60 13.70 -7.17
N LYS A 231 -14.47 14.19 -7.69
CA LYS A 231 -13.80 15.42 -7.20
C LYS A 231 -13.38 15.35 -5.73
N THR A 232 -13.02 14.16 -5.24
CA THR A 232 -12.35 13.97 -3.94
C THR A 232 -11.00 13.28 -4.16
N TYR A 233 -10.15 13.31 -3.14
CA TYR A 233 -8.84 12.66 -3.17
C TYR A 233 -8.95 11.14 -3.28
N SER A 234 -10.02 10.56 -2.74
CA SER A 234 -10.29 9.11 -2.80
C SER A 234 -10.38 8.56 -4.22
N MET A 235 -10.69 9.38 -5.23
CA MET A 235 -10.75 8.91 -6.63
C MET A 235 -9.43 8.98 -7.38
N SER A 236 -8.36 9.31 -6.70
CA SER A 236 -7.07 9.53 -7.34
C SER A 236 -6.34 8.21 -7.65
N THR A 237 -6.32 7.25 -6.70
CA THR A 237 -5.86 5.87 -6.89
C THR A 237 -6.71 4.89 -6.09
N VAL A 238 -6.51 3.57 -6.30
CA VAL A 238 -7.15 2.53 -5.48
C VAL A 238 -6.63 2.54 -4.04
N GLN A 239 -5.37 2.92 -3.82
CA GLN A 239 -4.77 3.07 -2.50
C GLN A 239 -5.43 4.22 -1.74
N GLU A 240 -5.66 5.36 -2.40
CA GLU A 240 -6.31 6.52 -1.79
C GLU A 240 -7.79 6.29 -1.52
N TYR A 241 -8.47 5.57 -2.41
CA TYR A 241 -9.82 5.09 -2.17
C TYR A 241 -9.92 4.25 -0.89
N TRP A 242 -8.94 3.37 -0.67
CA TRP A 242 -8.84 2.59 0.55
C TRP A 242 -8.55 3.44 1.78
N ALA A 243 -7.49 4.26 1.76
CA ALA A 243 -7.07 5.03 2.92
C ALA A 243 -8.13 6.04 3.37
N GLU A 244 -8.72 6.79 2.43
CA GLU A 244 -9.84 7.70 2.70
C GLU A 244 -11.07 6.97 3.22
N GLY A 245 -11.37 5.79 2.67
CA GLY A 245 -12.42 4.91 3.16
C GLY A 245 -12.23 4.49 4.60
N VAL A 246 -11.02 4.05 4.96
CA VAL A 246 -10.69 3.63 6.33
C VAL A 246 -10.73 4.82 7.30
N GLN A 247 -10.24 5.99 6.90
CA GLN A 247 -10.40 7.22 7.71
C GLN A 247 -11.88 7.52 7.98
N SER A 248 -12.73 7.42 6.96
CA SER A 248 -14.17 7.64 7.12
C SER A 248 -14.80 6.56 7.98
N TYR A 249 -14.41 5.29 7.82
CA TYR A 249 -14.87 4.18 8.65
C TYR A 249 -14.54 4.36 10.13
N HIS A 250 -13.43 5.02 10.47
CA HIS A 250 -13.05 5.33 11.86
C HIS A 250 -13.40 6.77 12.29
N ASN A 251 -14.21 7.49 11.50
CA ASN A 251 -14.71 8.84 11.81
C ASN A 251 -13.60 9.89 12.04
N VAL A 252 -12.51 9.77 11.28
CA VAL A 252 -11.35 10.66 11.34
C VAL A 252 -10.95 11.23 9.98
N ASN A 253 -11.83 11.13 8.97
CA ASN A 253 -11.64 11.82 7.71
C ASN A 253 -12.13 13.28 7.78
N ARG A 254 -11.51 14.16 7.00
CA ARG A 254 -11.94 15.55 6.84
C ARG A 254 -13.30 15.59 6.17
N HIS A 255 -14.22 16.36 6.75
CA HIS A 255 -15.52 16.62 6.16
C HIS A 255 -15.49 17.85 5.26
N SER A 256 -16.14 17.78 4.10
CA SER A 256 -16.57 18.94 3.34
C SER A 256 -18.00 18.72 2.84
N ALA A 257 -18.87 19.72 2.99
CA ALA A 257 -20.27 19.61 2.56
C ALA A 257 -20.41 19.34 1.05
N GLN A 258 -19.44 19.81 0.26
CA GLN A 258 -19.33 19.56 -1.17
C GLN A 258 -17.92 19.06 -1.51
N PRO A 259 -17.74 18.18 -2.52
CA PRO A 259 -16.42 17.77 -2.97
C PRO A 259 -15.54 18.97 -3.37
N ASP A 260 -14.39 19.13 -2.72
CA ASP A 260 -13.49 20.29 -2.89
C ASP A 260 -12.17 19.96 -3.61
N GLY A 261 -12.09 18.78 -4.22
CA GLY A 261 -10.87 18.24 -4.82
C GLY A 261 -10.04 17.39 -3.84
N THR A 262 -10.24 17.56 -2.53
CA THR A 262 -9.57 16.78 -1.49
C THR A 262 -10.57 15.97 -0.68
N ALA A 263 -11.47 16.64 0.03
CA ALA A 263 -12.49 16.03 0.89
C ALA A 263 -13.87 16.08 0.25
N GLY A 264 -14.79 15.29 0.80
CA GLY A 264 -16.21 15.29 0.44
C GLY A 264 -17.10 15.03 1.65
N PRO A 265 -18.41 14.79 1.44
CA PRO A 265 -19.37 14.66 2.54
C PRO A 265 -19.24 13.33 3.30
N ILE A 266 -18.58 12.33 2.72
CA ILE A 266 -18.50 10.97 3.25
C ILE A 266 -17.30 10.83 4.18
N SER A 267 -17.41 11.41 5.38
CA SER A 267 -16.31 11.51 6.35
C SER A 267 -16.48 10.67 7.63
N ASN A 268 -17.56 9.89 7.71
CA ASN A 268 -17.89 9.07 8.88
C ASN A 268 -18.45 7.69 8.48
N ARG A 269 -18.45 6.76 9.43
CA ARG A 269 -18.77 5.35 9.24
C ARG A 269 -20.18 5.13 8.70
N ASN A 270 -21.15 5.86 9.24
CA ASN A 270 -22.56 5.71 8.86
C ASN A 270 -22.78 6.23 7.44
N ALA A 271 -22.20 7.38 7.10
CA ALA A 271 -22.24 7.91 5.74
C ALA A 271 -21.58 6.94 4.74
N LEU A 272 -20.42 6.39 5.10
CA LEU A 272 -19.72 5.41 4.26
C LEU A 272 -20.55 4.15 4.01
N LYS A 273 -21.14 3.57 5.07
CA LYS A 273 -21.99 2.38 4.98
C LYS A 273 -23.14 2.57 3.98
N SER A 274 -23.80 3.72 4.03
CA SER A 274 -24.94 4.03 3.14
C SER A 274 -24.50 4.40 1.72
N TYR A 275 -23.38 5.11 1.58
CA TYR A 275 -22.93 5.65 0.29
C TYR A 275 -22.16 4.63 -0.56
N ASP A 276 -21.25 3.87 0.05
CA ASP A 276 -20.38 2.92 -0.62
C ASP A 276 -20.25 1.61 0.19
N PRO A 277 -21.33 0.80 0.25
CA PRO A 277 -21.38 -0.40 1.08
C PRO A 277 -20.31 -1.43 0.72
N GLY A 278 -19.88 -1.50 -0.55
CA GLY A 278 -18.80 -2.41 -0.96
C GLY A 278 -17.45 -2.06 -0.33
N LEU A 279 -17.11 -0.76 -0.27
CA LEU A 279 -15.92 -0.30 0.45
C LEU A 279 -16.05 -0.51 1.96
N TYR A 280 -17.24 -0.22 2.51
CA TYR A 280 -17.53 -0.48 3.92
C TYR A 280 -17.30 -1.95 4.30
N ASP A 281 -17.79 -2.89 3.48
CA ASP A 281 -17.72 -4.33 3.76
C ASP A 281 -16.30 -4.88 3.66
N ILE A 282 -15.50 -4.45 2.66
CA ILE A 282 -14.10 -4.90 2.57
C ILE A 282 -13.23 -4.31 3.69
N ILE A 283 -13.56 -3.12 4.20
CA ILE A 283 -12.93 -2.56 5.41
C ILE A 283 -13.32 -3.41 6.64
N ARG A 284 -14.58 -3.82 6.76
CA ARG A 284 -15.04 -4.72 7.84
C ARG A 284 -14.36 -6.09 7.82
N GLU A 285 -13.95 -6.59 6.66
CA GLU A 285 -13.18 -7.84 6.55
C GLU A 285 -11.80 -7.74 7.27
N ILE A 286 -11.22 -6.54 7.27
CA ILE A 286 -9.94 -6.23 7.92
C ILE A 286 -10.11 -5.86 9.39
N PHE A 287 -11.21 -5.20 9.75
CA PHE A 287 -11.54 -4.79 11.12
C PHE A 287 -12.76 -5.52 11.73
N PRO A 288 -12.77 -6.87 11.79
CA PRO A 288 -13.92 -7.63 12.28
C PRO A 288 -14.16 -7.54 13.78
N CYS A 289 -13.17 -7.10 14.58
CA CYS A 289 -13.36 -6.97 16.02
C CYS A 289 -14.24 -5.77 16.41
N ASP A 290 -14.42 -4.84 15.47
CA ASP A 290 -15.18 -3.61 15.68
C ASP A 290 -14.65 -2.80 16.87
N ASN A 291 -13.32 -2.68 16.96
CA ASN A 291 -12.66 -1.84 17.94
C ASN A 291 -12.97 -0.36 17.68
N GLU A 292 -13.19 0.42 18.75
CA GLU A 292 -13.37 1.87 18.65
C GLU A 292 -12.02 2.58 18.57
N TYR A 293 -11.86 3.46 17.58
CA TYR A 293 -10.65 4.24 17.40
C TYR A 293 -10.65 5.50 18.26
N ILE A 294 -9.58 5.71 19.04
CA ILE A 294 -9.38 6.93 19.81
C ILE A 294 -8.74 7.98 18.89
N LYS A 295 -9.43 9.11 18.73
CA LYS A 295 -8.98 10.23 17.89
C LYS A 295 -7.74 10.91 18.50
N ARG A 296 -6.83 11.39 17.65
CA ARG A 296 -5.52 11.94 18.04
C ARG A 296 -5.53 13.19 18.92
N CYS A 297 -6.57 14.02 18.87
CA CYS A 297 -6.60 15.29 19.58
C CYS A 297 -7.17 15.13 20.99
N THR A 298 -6.36 14.55 21.89
CA THR A 298 -6.70 14.38 23.32
C THR A 298 -5.73 15.15 24.20
N LYS A 299 -6.16 15.49 25.43
CA LYS A 299 -5.31 16.16 26.42
C LYS A 299 -4.20 15.27 27.00
N SER A 300 -4.37 13.94 26.97
CA SER A 300 -3.37 12.97 27.42
C SER A 300 -3.46 11.66 26.62
N ARG A 301 -2.39 10.86 26.64
CA ARG A 301 -2.34 9.53 25.98
C ARG A 301 -2.87 8.39 26.86
N SER A 302 -3.41 8.68 28.04
CA SER A 302 -3.82 7.66 29.02
C SER A 302 -4.89 6.71 28.48
N ALA A 303 -5.89 7.23 27.75
CA ALA A 303 -6.96 6.41 27.16
C ALA A 303 -6.41 5.45 26.09
N GLU A 304 -5.44 5.89 25.29
CA GLU A 304 -4.76 5.06 24.30
C GLU A 304 -3.97 3.95 25.00
N ALA A 305 -3.23 4.30 26.06
CA ALA A 305 -2.44 3.36 26.85
C ALA A 305 -3.28 2.30 27.58
N SER A 306 -4.46 2.67 28.07
CA SER A 306 -5.35 1.78 28.84
C SER A 306 -6.36 1.03 27.99
N GLN A 307 -6.53 1.38 26.71
CA GLN A 307 -7.51 0.69 25.86
C GLN A 307 -7.07 -0.76 25.64
N GLU A 308 -7.94 -1.69 26.02
CA GLU A 308 -7.86 -3.10 25.66
C GLU A 308 -8.55 -3.31 24.31
N LEU A 309 -7.77 -3.69 23.30
CA LEU A 309 -8.31 -4.00 21.98
C LEU A 309 -8.72 -5.47 21.93
N LYS A 310 -9.88 -5.73 21.35
CA LYS A 310 -10.25 -7.08 20.93
C LYS A 310 -9.29 -7.50 19.81
N MET A 311 -8.83 -8.74 19.84
CA MET A 311 -7.79 -9.24 18.94
C MET A 311 -8.25 -10.49 18.21
N ASN A 312 -7.75 -10.70 16.99
CA ASN A 312 -7.87 -11.95 16.25
C ASN A 312 -9.33 -12.43 16.04
N CYS A 313 -10.25 -11.49 15.78
CA CYS A 313 -11.66 -11.81 15.61
C CYS A 313 -11.92 -12.48 14.26
N LYS A 314 -12.89 -13.40 14.23
CA LYS A 314 -13.30 -14.07 12.99
C LYS A 314 -14.05 -13.08 12.10
N GLY A 315 -13.62 -12.96 10.85
CA GLY A 315 -14.36 -12.21 9.83
C GLY A 315 -15.66 -12.95 9.48
N GLY A 316 -16.79 -12.43 9.94
CA GLY A 316 -18.12 -12.86 9.53
C GLY A 316 -18.88 -11.66 9.00
N VAL A 317 -19.24 -11.69 7.71
CA VAL A 317 -20.33 -10.87 7.21
C VAL A 317 -21.60 -11.49 7.75
N ASP A 318 -22.02 -11.05 8.93
CA ASP A 318 -23.32 -11.41 9.49
C ASP A 318 -24.41 -10.78 8.62
N ASN A 319 -24.95 -11.57 7.70
CA ASN A 319 -26.22 -11.28 7.04
C ASN A 319 -27.34 -11.49 8.07
N GLY A 320 -27.72 -10.43 8.79
CA GLY A 320 -28.96 -10.40 9.57
C GLY A 320 -28.79 -9.74 10.92
N GLY A 321 -29.50 -8.63 11.13
CA GLY A 321 -29.49 -7.88 12.38
C GLY A 321 -30.01 -8.65 13.59
N GLY A 322 -29.58 -8.21 14.76
CA GLY A 322 -30.11 -8.65 16.04
C GLY A 322 -29.34 -8.01 17.18
N LEU A 323 -29.95 -6.99 17.79
CA LEU A 323 -29.59 -6.52 19.11
C LEU A 323 -29.82 -7.62 20.16
N GLU A 324 -29.21 -7.40 21.31
CA GLU A 324 -29.45 -8.01 22.63
C GLU A 324 -28.63 -9.26 23.01
N GLY A 325 -27.86 -9.09 24.09
CA GLY A 325 -27.30 -10.19 24.85
C GLY A 325 -28.19 -10.55 26.04
N VAL A 326 -28.07 -11.79 26.51
CA VAL A 326 -28.08 -12.17 27.94
C VAL A 326 -27.68 -13.65 28.07
N ASN A 327 -26.72 -13.89 28.98
CA ASN A 327 -26.48 -15.02 29.87
C ASN A 327 -26.54 -16.50 29.42
N ALA A 328 -25.53 -17.22 29.92
CA ALA A 328 -25.28 -18.66 29.86
C ALA A 328 -26.42 -19.53 30.43
N VAL A 329 -26.45 -20.81 30.01
CA VAL A 329 -26.40 -22.02 30.87
C VAL A 329 -26.41 -23.28 29.99
N GLU A 330 -25.61 -24.27 30.41
CA GLU A 330 -25.49 -25.63 29.88
C GLU A 330 -26.79 -26.45 29.99
N ASN A 331 -27.06 -27.33 29.01
CA ASN A 331 -27.17 -28.78 29.26
C ASN A 331 -27.45 -29.57 27.97
N GLY A 332 -27.00 -30.83 27.96
CA GLY A 332 -26.89 -31.69 26.79
C GLY A 332 -28.17 -32.45 26.36
N GLY A 333 -27.99 -33.33 25.36
CA GLY A 333 -28.93 -34.44 25.13
C GLY A 333 -29.31 -34.74 23.68
N ARG A 334 -28.51 -35.63 23.05
CA ARG A 334 -28.92 -36.76 22.20
C ARG A 334 -30.00 -36.64 21.10
N LYS A 335 -29.53 -37.09 19.91
CA LYS A 335 -30.03 -38.20 19.05
C LYS A 335 -30.98 -37.92 17.86
N THR A 336 -30.39 -38.21 16.69
CA THR A 336 -30.87 -39.08 15.58
C THR A 336 -32.08 -38.67 14.75
N GLY A 337 -31.84 -38.52 13.44
CA GLY A 337 -32.86 -38.63 12.40
C GLY A 337 -32.23 -38.80 11.02
N ARG A 338 -32.22 -40.04 10.53
CA ARG A 338 -31.68 -40.48 9.22
C ARG A 338 -32.86 -40.75 8.29
N ARG A 339 -32.87 -40.16 7.08
CA ARG A 339 -33.60 -40.54 5.83
C ARG A 339 -33.63 -39.30 4.94
N GLY A 340 -33.47 -39.33 3.63
CA GLY A 340 -33.40 -40.43 2.66
C GLY A 340 -33.09 -39.84 1.28
N ASN A 341 -32.54 -40.70 0.44
CA ASN A 341 -31.96 -40.45 -0.87
C ASN A 341 -33.03 -40.37 -1.98
N LYS A 342 -32.87 -39.44 -2.94
CA LYS A 342 -33.36 -39.47 -4.34
C LYS A 342 -32.34 -38.61 -5.11
N GLY A 343 -31.58 -39.08 -6.09
CA GLY A 343 -32.00 -39.76 -7.32
C GLY A 343 -31.65 -38.83 -8.50
N THR A 344 -30.60 -39.20 -9.24
CA THR A 344 -29.82 -38.51 -10.30
C THR A 344 -30.62 -38.00 -11.52
N PRO A 345 -30.03 -37.18 -12.42
CA PRO A 345 -29.25 -37.76 -13.54
C PRO A 345 -27.89 -37.10 -13.80
N ALA A 346 -26.95 -37.93 -14.27
CA ALA A 346 -25.61 -37.58 -14.70
C ALA A 346 -25.60 -37.00 -16.12
N THR A 347 -24.76 -35.98 -16.35
CA THR A 347 -24.35 -35.53 -17.68
C THR A 347 -22.84 -35.33 -17.74
N SER A 348 -22.21 -36.20 -18.55
CA SER A 348 -20.98 -36.07 -19.33
C SER A 348 -19.77 -35.32 -18.76
N PHE A 349 -18.75 -36.09 -18.41
CA PHE A 349 -17.37 -35.64 -18.30
C PHE A 349 -16.82 -35.23 -19.68
N VAL A 350 -16.45 -33.96 -19.84
CA VAL A 350 -15.60 -33.52 -20.95
C VAL A 350 -14.15 -33.73 -20.57
N ARG A 351 -13.47 -34.52 -21.40
CA ARG A 351 -12.07 -34.91 -21.34
C ARG A 351 -11.17 -33.70 -21.62
N ALA A 352 -10.26 -33.39 -20.69
CA ALA A 352 -9.21 -32.39 -20.91
C ALA A 352 -8.23 -32.89 -21.99
N THR A 353 -8.09 -32.15 -23.07
CA THR A 353 -7.06 -32.34 -24.11
C THR A 353 -5.75 -31.69 -23.66
N ALA A 354 -4.65 -32.42 -23.87
CA ALA A 354 -3.28 -31.98 -23.58
C ALA A 354 -2.86 -30.75 -24.41
N PRO A 355 -1.94 -29.89 -23.92
CA PRO A 355 -1.40 -28.79 -24.69
C PRO A 355 -0.43 -29.32 -25.75
N THR A 356 -0.66 -28.93 -27.01
CA THR A 356 0.24 -29.14 -28.13
C THR A 356 1.49 -28.28 -27.99
N THR A 357 2.65 -28.93 -28.11
CA THR A 357 3.98 -28.31 -28.23
C THR A 357 4.06 -27.46 -29.51
N HIS A 358 4.22 -26.14 -29.36
CA HIS A 358 4.61 -25.26 -30.45
C HIS A 358 6.12 -25.01 -30.42
N THR A 359 6.77 -25.39 -31.51
CA THR A 359 8.18 -25.14 -31.83
C THR A 359 8.42 -23.63 -32.01
N PRO A 360 9.51 -23.03 -31.50
CA PRO A 360 9.78 -21.61 -31.65
C PRO A 360 10.35 -21.31 -33.05
N SER A 361 9.59 -20.54 -33.84
CA SER A 361 10.05 -19.96 -35.11
C SER A 361 10.55 -18.54 -34.88
N SER A 362 11.74 -18.28 -35.43
CA SER A 362 12.61 -17.14 -35.18
C SER A 362 12.21 -15.84 -35.91
N SER A 363 11.49 -14.96 -35.21
CA SER A 363 11.65 -13.51 -35.40
C SER A 363 11.24 -12.79 -34.11
N GLY A 364 12.23 -12.34 -33.32
CA GLY A 364 12.03 -11.66 -32.02
C GLY A 364 11.44 -10.24 -32.11
N CYS A 365 10.57 -9.99 -33.10
CA CYS A 365 9.79 -8.78 -33.27
C CYS A 365 8.31 -9.10 -33.05
N GLU A 366 7.94 -9.18 -31.78
CA GLU A 366 6.56 -9.30 -31.34
C GLU A 366 6.33 -8.37 -30.14
N ASP A 367 5.06 -8.05 -29.91
CA ASP A 367 4.65 -7.36 -28.69
C ASP A 367 4.45 -8.42 -27.61
N MET A 368 5.21 -8.28 -26.52
CA MET A 368 5.19 -9.22 -25.39
C MET A 368 4.07 -8.90 -24.40
N ASP A 369 3.40 -7.76 -24.58
CA ASP A 369 2.30 -7.31 -23.74
C ASP A 369 1.06 -7.00 -24.59
N ARG A 370 -0.10 -7.46 -24.11
CA ARG A 370 -1.40 -7.27 -24.77
C ARG A 370 -1.81 -5.80 -24.86
N GLU A 371 -1.27 -4.95 -24.00
CA GLU A 371 -1.59 -3.52 -23.91
C GLU A 371 -0.68 -2.65 -24.80
N CYS A 372 0.30 -3.24 -25.48
CA CYS A 372 1.24 -2.55 -26.38
C CYS A 372 0.58 -1.67 -27.46
N LYS A 373 -0.57 -2.11 -27.98
CA LYS A 373 -1.33 -1.35 -28.98
C LYS A 373 -1.89 -0.05 -28.39
N GLU A 374 -2.33 -0.07 -27.15
CA GLU A 374 -2.87 1.10 -26.47
C GLU A 374 -1.74 2.05 -26.04
N TRP A 375 -0.65 1.49 -25.50
CA TRP A 375 0.47 2.30 -25.03
C TRP A 375 1.25 2.99 -26.14
N SER A 376 1.35 2.37 -27.32
CA SER A 376 1.97 3.00 -28.48
C SER A 376 1.23 4.27 -28.95
N GLN A 377 -0.07 4.37 -28.67
CA GLN A 377 -0.88 5.53 -29.00
C GLN A 377 -0.81 6.64 -27.93
N GLN A 378 -0.29 6.33 -26.73
CA GLN A 378 -0.26 7.23 -25.57
C GLN A 378 1.18 7.74 -25.26
N ASN A 379 2.03 7.81 -26.29
CA ASN A 379 3.43 8.28 -26.24
C ASN A 379 4.40 7.45 -25.37
N TYR A 380 3.97 6.28 -24.88
CA TYR A 380 4.81 5.44 -24.03
C TYR A 380 5.99 4.78 -24.76
N CYS A 381 5.99 4.74 -26.10
CA CYS A 381 7.12 4.25 -26.88
C CYS A 381 8.40 5.09 -26.70
N THR A 382 8.27 6.34 -26.27
CA THR A 382 9.41 7.23 -25.99
C THR A 382 9.62 7.51 -24.51
N SER A 383 8.54 7.50 -23.70
CA SER A 383 8.59 7.82 -22.28
C SER A 383 8.69 6.62 -21.34
N SER A 384 8.52 5.38 -21.84
CA SER A 384 8.60 4.15 -21.06
C SER A 384 9.58 3.16 -21.66
N ASN A 385 10.63 2.83 -20.90
CA ASN A 385 11.60 1.80 -21.30
C ASN A 385 10.96 0.40 -21.38
N TYR A 386 9.93 0.11 -20.57
CA TYR A 386 9.18 -1.14 -20.65
C TYR A 386 8.46 -1.25 -22.00
N VAL A 387 7.70 -0.22 -22.40
CA VAL A 387 6.97 -0.20 -23.67
C VAL A 387 7.97 -0.21 -24.84
N LYS A 388 9.07 0.53 -24.76
CA LYS A 388 10.14 0.49 -25.76
C LYS A 388 10.75 -0.90 -25.97
N ASN A 389 10.90 -1.68 -24.89
CA ASN A 389 11.56 -2.99 -24.91
C ASN A 389 10.61 -4.17 -25.16
N ASN A 390 9.36 -4.07 -24.73
CA ASN A 390 8.37 -5.16 -24.79
C ASN A 390 7.32 -4.95 -25.89
N CYS A 391 7.12 -3.72 -26.35
CA CYS A 391 6.18 -3.39 -27.41
C CYS A 391 6.92 -3.11 -28.71
N LYS A 392 7.87 -3.99 -29.08
CA LYS A 392 8.81 -3.73 -30.18
C LYS A 392 8.10 -3.52 -31.50
N LYS A 393 7.02 -4.26 -31.72
CA LYS A 393 6.20 -4.19 -32.94
C LYS A 393 5.32 -2.95 -32.90
N SER A 394 4.60 -2.71 -31.81
CA SER A 394 3.73 -1.54 -31.62
C SER A 394 4.51 -0.20 -31.59
N CYS A 395 5.76 -0.22 -31.14
CA CYS A 395 6.64 0.96 -31.11
C CYS A 395 7.55 1.11 -32.33
N ASN A 396 7.37 0.26 -33.35
CA ASN A 396 8.17 0.27 -34.58
C ASN A 396 9.70 0.19 -34.34
N THR A 397 10.14 -0.40 -33.22
CA THR A 397 11.57 -0.52 -32.88
C THR A 397 12.20 -1.78 -33.48
N CYS A 398 11.45 -2.54 -34.27
CA CYS A 398 11.88 -3.77 -34.95
C CYS A 398 12.87 -3.57 -36.12
N LYS A 399 13.74 -2.56 -36.08
CA LYS A 399 14.89 -2.53 -36.98
C LYS A 399 16.00 -3.39 -36.37
N SER A 400 16.22 -4.52 -37.01
CA SER A 400 17.25 -5.52 -36.76
C SER A 400 18.56 -4.93 -36.24
N SER A 401 18.87 -5.19 -34.98
CA SER A 401 20.18 -4.90 -34.40
C SER A 401 21.23 -5.82 -35.01
N SER A 402 22.23 -5.21 -35.64
CA SER A 402 23.48 -5.85 -35.98
C SER A 402 24.14 -6.42 -34.72
N ARG A 403 24.67 -7.64 -34.87
CA ARG A 403 25.50 -8.33 -33.89
C ARG A 403 26.66 -7.42 -33.47
N ASN A 404 26.82 -7.17 -32.18
CA ASN A 404 28.08 -6.66 -31.66
C ASN A 404 28.66 -7.67 -30.66
N HIS A 405 29.67 -8.39 -31.14
CA HIS A 405 30.57 -9.23 -30.37
C HIS A 405 31.59 -8.33 -29.67
N GLY A 406 31.36 -8.00 -28.41
CA GLY A 406 32.33 -7.30 -27.59
C GLY A 406 32.16 -7.74 -26.14
N ASN A 407 33.02 -8.67 -25.73
CA ASN A 407 33.16 -9.30 -24.41
C ASN A 407 32.05 -10.27 -23.99
N CYS A 408 32.30 -11.56 -24.26
CA CYS A 408 31.50 -12.66 -23.74
C CYS A 408 32.03 -13.09 -22.37
N LEU A 409 31.77 -12.25 -21.37
CA LEU A 409 32.15 -12.47 -19.98
C LEU A 409 30.91 -12.37 -19.09
N ASP A 410 31.04 -12.89 -17.88
CA ASP A 410 30.08 -12.62 -16.83
C ASP A 410 30.45 -11.30 -16.17
N GLU A 411 29.51 -10.35 -16.15
CA GLU A 411 29.69 -9.03 -15.56
C GLU A 411 29.36 -9.01 -14.06
N ASN A 412 28.80 -10.12 -13.54
CA ASN A 412 28.47 -10.28 -12.14
C ASN A 412 29.15 -11.53 -11.54
N ALA A 413 29.74 -11.39 -10.36
CA ALA A 413 30.43 -12.46 -9.65
C ALA A 413 29.52 -13.66 -9.32
N TYR A 414 28.20 -13.46 -9.24
CA TYR A 414 27.21 -14.50 -8.94
C TYR A 414 26.61 -15.15 -10.19
N CYS A 415 27.03 -14.78 -11.40
CA CYS A 415 26.47 -15.34 -12.64
C CYS A 415 26.54 -16.87 -12.69
N ALA A 416 27.60 -17.48 -12.18
CA ALA A 416 27.77 -18.93 -12.17
C ALA A 416 26.74 -19.62 -11.25
N SER A 417 26.55 -19.11 -10.04
CA SER A 417 25.58 -19.68 -9.08
C SER A 417 24.15 -19.48 -9.55
N TRP A 418 23.84 -18.34 -10.16
CA TRP A 418 22.53 -18.08 -10.76
C TRP A 418 22.25 -18.99 -11.94
N ALA A 419 23.23 -19.25 -12.80
CA ALA A 419 23.10 -20.20 -13.88
C ALA A 419 22.84 -21.64 -13.35
N GLU A 420 23.54 -22.07 -12.30
CA GLU A 420 23.28 -23.36 -11.64
C GLU A 420 21.87 -23.46 -11.03
N MET A 421 21.31 -22.35 -10.54
CA MET A 421 19.95 -22.26 -10.02
C MET A 421 18.86 -22.14 -11.11
N GLY A 422 19.24 -22.15 -12.40
CA GLY A 422 18.30 -22.13 -13.52
C GLY A 422 17.87 -20.73 -13.98
N GLU A 423 18.54 -19.67 -13.53
CA GLU A 423 18.20 -18.28 -13.85
C GLU A 423 18.38 -17.94 -15.33
N CYS A 424 19.18 -18.70 -16.08
CA CYS A 424 19.28 -18.54 -17.53
C CYS A 424 17.93 -18.76 -18.25
N THR A 425 17.04 -19.54 -17.64
CA THR A 425 15.68 -19.79 -18.13
C THR A 425 14.63 -18.95 -17.37
N ASN A 426 14.79 -18.78 -16.06
CA ASN A 426 13.83 -18.06 -15.22
C ASN A 426 13.97 -16.52 -15.31
N ASN A 427 15.18 -16.03 -15.63
CA ASN A 427 15.51 -14.61 -15.76
C ASN A 427 16.37 -14.33 -17.01
N PRO A 428 15.87 -14.64 -18.23
CA PRO A 428 16.65 -14.52 -19.45
C PRO A 428 16.98 -13.06 -19.80
N GLY A 429 16.17 -12.10 -19.37
CA GLY A 429 16.40 -10.68 -19.64
C GLY A 429 17.71 -10.16 -19.05
N TYR A 430 18.01 -10.53 -17.80
CA TYR A 430 19.27 -10.17 -17.16
C TYR A 430 20.38 -11.14 -17.58
N MET A 431 20.11 -12.44 -17.48
CA MET A 431 21.13 -13.46 -17.60
C MET A 431 21.75 -13.54 -19.00
N LEU A 432 20.96 -13.36 -20.07
CA LEU A 432 21.47 -13.43 -21.45
C LEU A 432 22.24 -12.18 -21.90
N ASN A 433 22.14 -11.09 -21.13
CA ASN A 433 22.82 -9.83 -21.40
C ASN A 433 24.09 -9.65 -20.55
N PHE A 434 24.05 -10.06 -19.28
CA PHE A 434 25.13 -9.77 -18.31
C PHE A 434 25.84 -11.03 -17.76
N CYS A 435 25.22 -12.21 -17.90
CA CYS A 435 25.77 -13.51 -17.45
C CYS A 435 25.95 -14.47 -18.62
N ARG A 436 26.42 -13.91 -19.75
CA ARG A 436 26.40 -14.58 -21.05
C ARG A 436 27.26 -15.83 -21.07
N ARG A 437 28.36 -15.82 -20.30
CA ARG A 437 29.28 -16.96 -20.19
C ARG A 437 28.68 -18.06 -19.33
N SER A 438 28.16 -17.71 -18.16
CA SER A 438 27.51 -18.67 -17.26
C SER A 438 26.25 -19.30 -17.88
N CYS A 439 25.54 -18.58 -18.76
CA CYS A 439 24.40 -19.12 -19.50
C CYS A 439 24.73 -19.83 -20.81
N GLY A 440 26.00 -20.13 -21.06
CA GLY A 440 26.40 -20.91 -22.23
C GLY A 440 26.13 -20.21 -23.57
N LEU A 441 25.96 -18.89 -23.59
CA LEU A 441 25.73 -18.12 -24.81
C LEU A 441 27.03 -17.72 -25.53
N CYS A 442 28.17 -18.02 -24.90
CA CYS A 442 29.47 -17.82 -25.52
C CYS A 442 29.84 -19.04 -26.35
N SER A 443 30.02 -18.85 -27.66
CA SER A 443 30.74 -19.81 -28.49
C SER A 443 32.18 -19.94 -27.97
N ARG A 444 32.75 -21.15 -28.01
CA ARG A 444 34.18 -21.36 -27.76
C ARG A 444 35.04 -20.63 -28.78
#